data_AF-A0A9D6KJX9-F1
#
_entry.id   AF-A0A9D6KJX9-F1
#
_cell.length_a   1.000
_cell.length_b   1.000
_cell.length_c   1.000
_cell.angle_alpha   90.00
_cell.angle_beta   90.00
_cell.angle_gamma   90.00
#
_symmetry.space_group_name_H-M   'P 1'
#
loop_
_entity.id
_entity.type
_entity.pdbx_description
1 polymer ?
#
loop_
_entity_poly.entity_id
_entity_poly.type
_entity_poly.pdbx_seq_one_letter_code
_entity_poly.pdbx_strand_id
1 'polypeptide(L)' 'MARSDHLPIYKRAYDLCLYIEQVVHSFSRYHKYTIGSDLRDTARRILTRIVRANARRDKAPAALRMLG' A
#
# COMPACT_ATOMS: atom_id res chain seq x y z
N MET A 1 -24.95 8.17 -5.48
CA MET A 1 -23.97 8.68 -6.47
C MET A 1 -22.58 8.59 -5.85
N ALA A 2 -21.75 7.67 -6.35
CA ALA A 2 -20.45 7.33 -5.77
C ALA A 2 -19.47 8.50 -5.93
N ARG A 3 -19.38 9.33 -4.88
CA ARG A 3 -18.34 10.33 -4.75
C ARG A 3 -17.11 9.58 -4.25
N SER A 4 -16.21 9.28 -5.18
CA SER A 4 -14.91 8.71 -4.89
C SER A 4 -14.13 9.69 -4.02
N ASP A 5 -14.32 9.58 -2.72
CA ASP A 5 -13.39 10.00 -1.67
C ASP A 5 -12.10 9.20 -1.86
N HIS A 6 -11.41 9.47 -2.97
CA HIS A 6 -10.14 8.88 -3.33
C HIS A 6 -9.09 9.46 -2.38
N LEU A 7 -9.15 9.08 -1.10
CA LEU A 7 -7.92 8.94 -0.34
C LEU A 7 -7.07 8.04 -1.23
N PRO A 8 -5.97 8.55 -1.82
CA PRO A 8 -5.19 7.76 -2.76
C PRO A 8 -4.88 6.47 -2.02
N ILE A 9 -5.28 5.32 -2.57
CA ILE A 9 -5.22 4.01 -1.90
C ILE A 9 -3.78 3.77 -1.38
N TYR A 10 -2.81 4.39 -2.04
CA TYR A 10 -1.45 4.61 -1.56
C TYR A 10 -1.33 5.14 -0.12
N LYS A 11 -1.99 6.26 0.24
CA LYS A 11 -1.96 6.84 1.59
C LYS A 11 -2.46 5.83 2.62
N ARG A 12 -3.57 5.15 2.36
CA ARG A 12 -4.09 4.10 3.25
C ARG A 12 -3.12 2.93 3.40
N ALA A 13 -2.44 2.54 2.33
CA ALA A 13 -1.41 1.50 2.36
C ALA A 13 -0.16 1.94 3.13
N TYR A 14 0.20 3.22 3.04
CA TYR A 14 1.31 3.80 3.80
C TYR A 14 0.97 3.91 5.29
N ASP A 15 -0.24 4.37 5.62
CA ASP A 15 -0.75 4.39 7.00
C ASP A 15 -0.75 2.98 7.61
N LEU A 16 -1.08 1.95 6.80
CA LEU A 16 -0.98 0.54 7.22
C LEU A 16 0.47 0.16 7.55
N CYS A 17 1.46 0.55 6.74
CA CYS A 17 2.86 0.28 7.07
C CYS A 17 3.27 0.91 8.40
N LEU A 18 2.87 2.17 8.66
CA LEU A 18 3.16 2.85 9.92
C LEU A 18 2.49 2.16 11.11
N TYR A 19 1.23 1.76 10.95
CA TYR A 19 0.50 1.01 11.98
C TYR A 19 1.19 -0.32 12.31
N ILE A 20 1.63 -1.07 11.30
CA ILE A 20 2.36 -2.32 11.50
C ILE A 20 3.69 -2.07 12.22
N GLU A 21 4.40 -0.99 11.92
CA GLU A 21 5.61 -0.64 12.67
C GLU A 21 5.33 -0.41 14.16
N GLN A 22 4.26 0.30 14.48
CA GLN A 22 3.83 0.54 15.87
C GLN A 22 3.45 -0.77 16.58
N VAL A 23 2.70 -1.65 15.91
CA VAL A 23 2.31 -2.95 16.45
C VAL A 23 3.54 -3.82 16.70
N VAL A 24 4.46 -3.92 15.73
CA VAL A 24 5.63 -4.77 15.91
C VAL A 24 6.63 -4.18 16.92
N HIS A 25 6.63 -2.87 17.12
CA HIS A 25 7.45 -2.24 18.17
C HIS A 25 7.12 -2.80 19.57
N SER A 26 5.86 -3.12 19.85
CA SER A 26 5.42 -3.68 21.14
C SER A 26 5.68 -5.18 21.31
N PHE A 27 6.17 -5.88 20.27
CA PHE A 27 6.44 -7.32 20.35
C PHE A 27 7.66 -7.63 21.23
N SER A 28 7.57 -8.76 21.94
CA SER A 28 8.72 -9.37 22.60
C SER A 28 9.78 -9.77 21.58
N ARG A 29 11.05 -9.86 22.02
CA ARG A 29 12.21 -10.08 21.13
C ARG A 29 12.04 -11.26 20.17
N TYR A 30 11.52 -12.39 20.68
CA TYR A 30 11.33 -13.61 19.90
C TYR A 30 10.33 -13.42 18.75
N HIS A 31 9.17 -12.82 19.03
CA HIS A 31 8.14 -12.57 18.00
C HIS A 31 8.50 -11.40 17.08
N LYS A 32 9.26 -10.42 17.58
CA LYS A 32 9.67 -9.23 16.82
C LYS A 32 10.53 -9.58 15.61
N TYR A 33 11.42 -10.57 15.74
CA TYR A 33 12.32 -10.99 14.65
C TYR A 33 11.73 -12.07 13.74
N THR A 34 10.72 -12.81 14.21
CA THR A 34 10.01 -13.78 13.39
C THR A 34 8.80 -13.12 12.74
N ILE A 35 7.64 -13.18 13.41
CA ILE A 35 6.34 -12.65 12.96
C ILE A 35 6.45 -11.16 12.62
N GLY A 36 7.19 -10.40 13.41
CA GLY A 36 7.36 -8.97 13.22
C GLY A 36 8.10 -8.60 11.93
N SER A 37 9.04 -9.42 11.48
CA SER A 37 9.72 -9.21 10.20
C SER A 37 8.77 -9.51 9.03
N ASP A 38 8.04 -10.63 9.11
CA ASP A 38 7.10 -11.05 8.07
C ASP A 38 5.95 -10.06 7.89
N LEU A 39 5.44 -9.48 8.98
CA LEU A 39 4.40 -8.45 8.94
C LEU A 39 4.89 -7.19 8.23
N ARG A 40 6.09 -6.71 8.54
CA ARG A 40 6.68 -5.53 7.87
C ARG A 40 6.89 -5.79 6.39
N ASP A 41 7.43 -6.94 6.04
CA ASP A 41 7.68 -7.32 4.65
C ASP A 41 6.39 -7.41 3.86
N THR A 42 5.37 -8.03 4.44
CA THR A 42 4.05 -8.13 3.82
C THR A 42 3.39 -6.76 3.64
N ALA A 43 3.46 -5.88 4.64
CA ALA A 43 2.94 -4.52 4.53
C ALA A 43 3.65 -3.72 3.41
N ARG A 44 4.98 -3.80 3.32
CA ARG A 44 5.77 -3.17 2.25
C ARG A 44 5.43 -3.72 0.86
N ARG A 45 5.17 -5.03 0.76
CA ARG A 45 4.72 -5.66 -0.50
C ARG A 45 3.35 -5.16 -0.93
N ILE A 46 2.40 -5.01 0.00
CA ILE A 46 1.08 -4.44 -0.26
C ILE A 46 1.22 -3.01 -0.80
N LEU A 47 1.98 -2.15 -0.11
CA LEU A 47 2.24 -0.78 -0.54
C LEU A 47 2.83 -0.73 -1.96
N THR A 48 3.85 -1.55 -2.22
CA THR A 48 4.50 -1.63 -3.54
C THR A 48 3.51 -2.07 -4.63
N ARG A 49 2.64 -3.05 -4.36
CA ARG A 49 1.62 -3.51 -5.30
C ARG A 49 0.61 -2.41 -5.61
N ILE A 50 0.18 -1.66 -4.59
CA ILE A 50 -0.76 -0.54 -4.74
C ILE A 50 -0.13 0.59 -5.57
N VAL A 51 1.12 0.97 -5.30
CA VAL A 51 1.85 1.97 -6.10
C VAL A 51 1.92 1.53 -7.57
N ARG A 52 2.30 0.27 -7.82
CA ARG A 52 2.40 -0.28 -9.18
C ARG A 52 1.06 -0.33 -9.90
N ALA A 53 -0.01 -0.72 -9.20
CA ALA A 53 -1.35 -0.76 -9.76
C ALA A 53 -1.85 0.66 -10.09
N ASN A 54 -1.57 1.64 -9.23
CA ASN A 54 -1.93 3.03 -9.47
C ASN A 54 -1.17 3.60 -10.68
N ALA A 55 0.14 3.38 -10.76
CA ALA A 55 0.96 3.81 -11.90
C ALA A 55 0.52 3.17 -13.24
N ARG A 56 -0.06 1.97 -13.22
CA ARG A 56 -0.67 1.34 -14.41
C ARG A 56 -2.00 1.98 -14.78
N ARG A 57 -2.82 2.34 -13.79
CA ARG A 57 -4.08 3.09 -13.98
C ARG A 57 -3.83 4.47 -14.57
N ASP A 58 -2.80 5.17 -14.10
CA ASP A 58 -2.42 6.49 -14.64
C ASP A 58 -1.85 6.42 -16.07
N LYS A 59 -1.35 5.26 -16.51
CA LYS A 59 -0.91 5.04 -17.90
C LYS A 59 -2.02 4.59 -18.85
N ALA A 60 -3.15 4.12 -18.33
CA ALA A 60 -4.30 3.71 -19.13
C ALA A 60 -5.07 4.83 -19.88
N PRO A 61 -5.05 6.13 -19.52
CA PRO A 61 -5.82 7.14 -20.25
C PRO A 61 -5.12 7.65 -21.51
N ALA A 62 -3.83 7.39 -21.72
CA ALA A 62 -3.09 7.93 -22.86
C ALA A 62 -3.41 7.21 -24.19
N ALA A 63 -3.90 5.97 -24.14
CA ALA A 63 -4.21 5.19 -25.35
C ALA A 63 -5.60 5.49 -25.95
N LEU A 64 -6.48 6.21 -25.24
CA LEU A 64 -7.85 6.49 -25.71
C LEU A 64 -8.07 7.93 -26.22
N ARG A 65 -7.03 8.79 -26.24
CA ARG A 65 -7.12 10.19 -26.71
C ARG A 65 -6.66 10.42 -28.14
N MET A 66 -6.22 9.37 -28.85
CA MET A 66 -5.78 9.46 -30.26
C MET A 66 -6.84 9.00 -31.28
N LEU A 67 -8.05 8.66 -30.81
CA LEU A 67 -9.22 8.40 -31.66
C LEU A 67 -10.30 9.42 -31.29
N GLY A 68 -10.13 10.65 -31.79
CA GLY A 68 -11.05 11.77 -31.65
C GLY A 68 -10.68 12.86 -32.63
#